data_AF-A0A6G8FI13-F1
#
_entry.id   AF-A0A6G8FI13-F1
#
_cell.length_a   1.000
_cell.length_b   1.000
_cell.length_c   1.000
_cell.angle_alpha   90.00
_cell.angle_beta   90.00
_cell.angle_gamma   90.00
#
_symmetry.space_group_name_H-M   'P 1'
#
loop_
_entity.id
_entity.type
_entity.pdbx_description
1 polymer ?
#
loop_
_entity_poly.entity_id
_entity_poly.type
_entity_poly.pdbx_seq_one_letter_code
_entity_poly.pdbx_strand_id
1 'polypeptide(L)'
;MHISLARWTLLGGTAASALFLAGCGALHPQDFPLDDPEHTTTESAGNVSRELLGSSWPLDVESGDVACEQKGDDVALTFTSPAGEVYALNLIAAADHPKATPVTGKTLGVLVSKAFEACDTKE
;
A
#
# COMPACT_ATOMS: atom_id res chain seq x y z
N MET A 1 55.61 -51.62 22.99
CA MET A 1 55.33 -50.38 22.23
C MET A 1 55.35 -49.22 23.21
N HIS A 2 56.05 -48.14 22.86
CA HIS A 2 56.51 -47.01 23.68
C HIS A 2 55.35 -46.25 24.39
N ILE A 3 55.45 -45.99 25.71
CA ILE A 3 55.95 -44.79 26.44
C ILE A 3 54.97 -43.59 26.55
N SER A 4 54.62 -43.31 27.81
CA SER A 4 54.36 -42.05 28.54
C SER A 4 53.37 -40.97 28.09
N LEU A 5 52.48 -40.68 29.06
CA LEU A 5 52.04 -39.38 29.58
C LEU A 5 52.87 -38.14 29.14
N ALA A 6 52.20 -37.07 28.71
CA ALA A 6 52.52 -35.69 29.11
C ALA A 6 51.46 -34.68 28.64
N ARG A 7 50.62 -34.29 29.59
CA ARG A 7 50.14 -32.92 29.89
C ARG A 7 50.82 -31.80 29.08
N TRP A 8 50.04 -31.07 28.27
CA TRP A 8 50.35 -29.71 27.83
C TRP A 8 49.11 -28.82 28.00
N THR A 9 49.23 -27.90 28.96
CA THR A 9 48.42 -26.70 29.15
C THR A 9 48.87 -25.65 28.14
N LEU A 10 47.96 -24.82 27.61
CA LEU A 10 48.12 -23.38 27.26
C LEU A 10 46.78 -22.92 26.64
N LEU A 11 45.97 -22.17 27.40
CA LEU A 11 45.91 -20.71 27.44
C LEU A 11 45.35 -20.06 26.16
N GLY A 12 44.28 -19.29 26.38
CA GLY A 12 44.09 -18.01 25.68
C GLY A 12 43.23 -18.07 24.43
N GLY A 13 41.97 -17.67 24.57
CA GLY A 13 41.07 -17.45 23.44
C GLY A 13 39.77 -16.82 23.90
N THR A 14 39.84 -15.63 24.48
CA THR A 14 38.69 -14.74 24.66
C THR A 14 38.09 -14.41 23.29
N ALA A 15 36.84 -14.78 23.06
CA ALA A 15 36.00 -14.12 22.06
C ALA A 15 34.74 -13.63 22.79
N ALA A 16 34.89 -12.48 23.43
CA ALA A 16 33.81 -11.71 24.00
C ALA A 16 32.89 -11.21 22.88
N SER A 17 31.60 -11.31 23.15
CA SER A 17 30.50 -10.67 22.45
C SER A 17 30.78 -9.19 22.16
N ALA A 18 30.58 -8.74 20.91
CA ALA A 18 30.14 -7.39 20.55
C ALA A 18 30.15 -7.20 19.01
N LEU A 19 29.05 -7.59 18.37
CA LEU A 19 28.57 -6.97 17.12
C LEU A 19 27.10 -6.71 17.44
N PHE A 20 26.54 -5.51 17.38
CA PHE A 20 26.67 -4.51 16.33
C PHE A 20 26.64 -3.09 16.90
N LEU A 21 27.58 -2.30 16.41
CA LEU A 21 27.62 -0.85 16.56
C LEU A 21 26.43 -0.21 15.84
N ALA A 22 26.03 0.92 16.41
CA ALA A 22 25.08 1.90 15.92
C ALA A 22 25.05 2.09 14.39
N GLY A 23 23.83 2.25 13.88
CA GLY A 23 23.55 2.79 12.57
C GLY A 23 22.25 3.59 12.58
N CYS A 24 22.12 4.53 13.52
CA CYS A 24 21.14 5.61 13.37
C CYS A 24 21.70 6.63 12.37
N GLY A 25 21.04 6.78 11.23
CA GLY A 25 21.09 8.01 10.42
C GLY A 25 22.27 8.13 9.46
N ALA A 26 21.99 7.85 8.18
CA ALA A 26 22.41 8.67 7.06
C ALA A 26 21.71 8.17 5.78
N LEU A 27 20.38 8.32 5.70
CA LEU A 27 19.75 8.32 4.37
C LEU A 27 19.98 9.72 3.80
N HIS A 28 20.92 9.81 2.85
CA HIS A 28 21.15 11.03 2.10
C HIS A 28 19.97 11.18 1.12
N PRO A 29 19.29 12.34 1.03
CA PRO A 29 18.16 12.52 0.11
C PRO A 29 18.47 12.29 -1.37
N GLN A 30 19.74 12.08 -1.72
CA GLN A 30 20.26 11.90 -3.08
C GLN A 30 20.35 10.42 -3.51
N ASP A 31 20.01 9.47 -2.63
CA ASP A 31 20.03 8.03 -2.95
C ASP A 31 18.66 7.48 -3.41
N PHE A 32 17.67 8.35 -3.65
CA PHE A 32 16.43 7.96 -4.33
C PHE A 32 16.64 8.12 -5.84
N PRO A 33 16.62 7.02 -6.62
CA PRO A 33 16.60 7.13 -8.08
C PRO A 33 15.34 7.90 -8.48
N LEU A 34 15.52 9.09 -9.07
CA LEU A 34 14.47 9.81 -9.79
C LEU A 34 14.39 9.22 -11.20
N ASP A 35 14.00 7.96 -11.30
CA ASP A 35 13.50 7.41 -12.55
C ASP A 35 11.98 7.41 -12.43
N ASP A 36 11.38 8.38 -13.13
CA ASP A 36 9.94 8.51 -13.35
C ASP A 36 9.64 7.83 -14.68
N PRO A 37 9.06 6.62 -14.70
CA PRO A 37 8.33 6.19 -15.86
C PRO A 37 6.92 6.73 -15.68
N GLU A 38 6.44 7.46 -16.69
CA GLU A 38 5.05 7.86 -16.86
C GLU A 38 4.13 6.62 -16.82
N HIS A 39 3.81 6.15 -15.61
CA HIS A 39 2.90 5.06 -15.36
C HIS A 39 1.53 5.67 -15.15
N THR A 40 0.83 5.92 -16.25
CA THR A 40 -0.63 6.02 -16.24
C THR A 40 -1.19 4.61 -16.03
N THR A 41 -0.94 4.02 -14.86
CA THR A 41 -1.59 2.76 -14.49
C THR A 41 -2.92 3.14 -13.85
N THR A 42 -4.01 2.91 -14.56
CA THR A 42 -5.33 2.80 -13.93
C THR A 42 -5.30 1.54 -13.06
N GLU A 43 -4.82 1.65 -11.82
CA GLU A 43 -4.85 0.55 -10.87
C GLU A 43 -6.26 0.46 -10.30
N SER A 44 -7.00 -0.56 -10.76
CA SER A 44 -8.23 -0.96 -10.09
C SER A 44 -7.83 -1.49 -8.72
N ALA A 45 -8.25 -0.79 -7.66
CA ALA A 45 -8.00 -1.06 -6.24
C ALA A 45 -8.42 -2.44 -5.74
N GLY A 46 -9.13 -3.17 -6.58
CA GLY A 46 -9.83 -4.38 -6.24
C GLY A 46 -11.30 -4.16 -5.90
N ASN A 47 -11.97 -5.28 -5.80
CA ASN A 47 -13.39 -5.36 -5.57
C ASN A 47 -13.72 -5.01 -4.12
N VAL A 48 -14.69 -4.12 -3.92
CA VAL A 48 -15.27 -3.79 -2.63
C VAL A 48 -16.73 -4.20 -2.60
N SER A 49 -17.19 -4.69 -1.46
CA SER A 49 -18.55 -5.22 -1.32
C SER A 49 -19.21 -4.85 -0.01
N ARG A 50 -20.54 -4.95 0.01
CA ARG A 50 -21.36 -4.84 1.21
C ARG A 50 -21.02 -5.91 2.23
N GLU A 51 -20.67 -7.12 1.79
CA GLU A 51 -20.20 -8.19 2.67
C GLU A 51 -18.94 -7.76 3.42
N LEU A 52 -17.99 -7.15 2.71
CA LEU A 52 -16.73 -6.68 3.30
C LEU A 52 -16.93 -5.47 4.22
N LEU A 53 -17.73 -4.48 3.81
CA LEU A 53 -17.88 -3.21 4.52
C LEU A 53 -19.08 -3.15 5.47
N GLY A 54 -19.95 -4.16 5.46
CA GLY A 54 -21.12 -4.27 6.31
C GLY A 54 -22.02 -3.03 6.28
N SER A 55 -22.35 -2.51 7.47
CA SER A 55 -23.21 -1.33 7.63
C SER A 55 -22.58 -0.04 7.09
N SER A 56 -21.26 -0.01 6.85
CA SER A 56 -20.58 1.14 6.25
C SER A 56 -20.80 1.23 4.74
N TRP A 57 -21.27 0.16 4.09
CA TRP A 57 -21.50 0.15 2.64
C TRP A 57 -22.51 1.22 2.20
N PRO A 58 -22.13 2.16 1.32
CA PRO A 58 -22.95 3.35 1.06
C PRO A 58 -23.83 3.28 -0.19
N LEU A 59 -23.78 2.21 -0.98
CA LEU A 59 -24.46 2.11 -2.29
C LEU A 59 -25.59 1.06 -2.29
N ASP A 60 -26.54 1.21 -3.21
CA ASP A 60 -27.64 0.25 -3.38
C ASP A 60 -27.18 -1.09 -4.00
N VAL A 61 -26.16 -1.06 -4.86
CA VAL A 61 -25.52 -2.27 -5.43
C VAL A 61 -24.76 -3.05 -4.35
N GLU A 62 -24.57 -4.36 -4.54
CA GLU A 62 -23.91 -5.22 -3.54
C GLU A 62 -22.38 -5.09 -3.52
N SER A 63 -21.78 -4.77 -4.65
CA SER A 63 -20.33 -4.66 -4.82
C SER A 63 -19.99 -3.78 -6.01
N GLY A 64 -18.70 -3.53 -6.20
CA GLY A 64 -18.13 -2.92 -7.39
C GLY A 64 -16.63 -2.74 -7.17
N ASP A 65 -15.98 -2.16 -8.16
CA ASP A 65 -14.53 -1.97 -8.13
C ASP A 65 -14.24 -0.49 -7.88
N VAL A 66 -13.30 -0.20 -6.99
CA VAL A 66 -12.77 1.17 -6.87
C VAL A 66 -11.47 1.28 -7.63
N ALA A 67 -11.13 2.47 -8.12
CA ALA A 67 -9.88 2.69 -8.81
C ALA A 67 -9.30 4.05 -8.46
N CYS A 68 -7.97 4.11 -8.59
CA CYS A 68 -7.20 5.34 -8.48
C CYS A 68 -6.45 5.57 -9.79
N GLU A 69 -6.57 6.78 -10.34
CA GLU A 69 -5.86 7.19 -11.54
C GLU A 69 -5.14 8.52 -11.28
N GLN A 70 -3.85 8.56 -11.59
CA GLN A 70 -3.08 9.80 -11.51
C GLN A 70 -3.53 10.76 -12.62
N LYS A 71 -3.85 12.02 -12.26
CA LYS A 71 -4.19 13.11 -13.19
C LYS A 71 -3.39 14.36 -12.85
N GLY A 72 -2.20 14.47 -13.45
CA GLY A 72 -1.24 15.51 -13.10
C GLY A 72 -0.74 15.32 -11.67
N ASP A 73 -0.79 16.38 -10.86
CA ASP A 73 -0.43 16.33 -9.44
C ASP A 73 -1.57 15.82 -8.53
N ASP A 74 -2.76 15.61 -9.09
CA ASP A 74 -3.95 15.14 -8.38
C ASP A 74 -4.28 13.67 -8.71
N VAL A 75 -5.19 13.06 -7.96
CA VAL A 75 -5.73 11.72 -8.24
C VAL A 75 -7.23 11.77 -8.52
N ALA A 76 -7.67 11.04 -9.54
CA ALA A 76 -9.07 10.75 -9.81
C ALA A 76 -9.46 9.44 -9.14
N LEU A 77 -10.52 9.46 -8.33
CA LEU A 77 -11.03 8.29 -7.65
C LEU A 77 -12.38 7.89 -8.24
N THR A 78 -12.52 6.65 -8.65
CA THR A 78 -13.75 6.15 -9.30
C THR A 78 -14.27 4.88 -8.64
N PHE A 79 -15.57 4.65 -8.84
CA PHE A 79 -16.27 3.41 -8.53
C PHE A 79 -16.92 2.88 -9.82
N THR A 80 -16.64 1.63 -10.16
CA THR A 80 -17.26 0.91 -11.27
C THR A 80 -18.29 -0.07 -10.71
N SER A 81 -19.55 0.12 -11.10
CA SER A 81 -20.62 -0.80 -10.72
C SER A 81 -20.47 -2.16 -11.42
N PRO A 82 -21.16 -3.21 -10.95
CA PRO A 82 -21.16 -4.52 -11.62
C PRO A 82 -21.76 -4.47 -13.04
N ALA A 83 -22.52 -3.42 -13.36
CA ALA A 83 -23.05 -3.17 -14.70
C ALA A 83 -22.02 -2.50 -15.64
N GLY A 84 -20.83 -2.15 -15.13
CA GLY A 84 -19.77 -1.46 -15.87
C GLY A 84 -19.90 0.07 -15.89
N GLU A 85 -20.89 0.64 -15.20
CA GLU A 85 -21.03 2.09 -15.09
C GLU A 85 -19.99 2.68 -14.13
N VAL A 86 -19.29 3.72 -14.55
CA VAL A 86 -18.23 4.40 -13.79
C VAL A 86 -18.75 5.68 -13.16
N TYR A 87 -18.48 5.86 -11.88
CA TYR A 87 -18.90 7.01 -11.08
C TYR A 87 -17.72 7.66 -10.38
N ALA A 88 -17.73 8.98 -10.30
CA ALA A 88 -16.73 9.77 -9.59
C ALA A 88 -16.95 9.70 -8.07
N LEU A 89 -15.88 9.40 -7.33
CA LEU A 89 -15.83 9.44 -5.87
C LEU A 89 -15.27 10.78 -5.34
N ASN A 90 -14.54 11.54 -6.17
CA ASN A 90 -14.01 12.86 -5.82
C ASN A 90 -14.26 13.90 -6.93
N LEU A 91 -13.89 15.16 -6.67
CA LEU A 91 -14.12 16.26 -7.62
C LEU A 91 -13.27 16.15 -8.88
N ILE A 92 -12.08 15.55 -8.79
CA ILE A 92 -11.18 15.36 -9.92
C ILE A 92 -11.81 14.40 -10.94
N ALA A 93 -12.30 13.24 -10.48
CA ALA A 93 -13.02 12.29 -11.33
C ALA A 93 -14.36 12.83 -11.85
N ALA A 94 -14.97 13.80 -11.16
CA ALA A 94 -16.25 14.38 -11.55
C ALA A 94 -16.16 15.29 -12.79
N ALA A 95 -14.95 15.56 -13.29
CA ALA A 95 -14.75 16.21 -14.58
C ALA A 95 -15.19 15.31 -15.75
N ASP A 96 -15.07 13.98 -15.60
CA ASP A 96 -15.25 13.01 -16.68
C ASP A 96 -16.41 12.03 -16.43
N HIS A 97 -16.81 11.84 -15.16
CA HIS A 97 -17.81 10.86 -14.75
C HIS A 97 -18.93 11.47 -13.90
N PRO A 98 -20.14 10.90 -13.94
CA PRO A 98 -21.20 11.29 -13.01
C PRO A 98 -20.78 11.02 -11.56
N LYS A 99 -21.18 11.89 -10.62
CA LYS A 99 -20.89 11.70 -9.20
C LYS A 99 -21.63 10.48 -8.65
N ALA A 100 -20.92 9.63 -7.90
CA ALA A 100 -21.56 8.60 -7.10
C ALA A 100 -22.48 9.26 -6.07
N THR A 101 -23.64 8.65 -5.82
CA THR A 101 -24.62 9.13 -4.84
C THR A 101 -24.80 8.06 -3.78
N PRO A 102 -24.51 8.36 -2.50
CA PRO A 102 -24.75 7.40 -1.43
C PRO A 102 -26.26 7.29 -1.14
N VAL A 103 -26.66 6.15 -0.60
CA VAL A 103 -28.01 5.99 -0.03
C VAL A 103 -28.21 6.97 1.13
N THR A 104 -29.47 7.34 1.38
CA THR A 104 -29.84 8.33 2.41
C THR A 104 -29.21 8.00 3.77
N GLY A 105 -28.53 8.98 4.37
CA GLY A 105 -27.89 8.84 5.68
C GLY A 105 -26.50 8.19 5.66
N LYS A 106 -25.95 7.87 4.49
CA LYS A 106 -24.59 7.35 4.34
C LYS A 106 -23.67 8.32 3.62
N THR A 107 -22.36 8.07 3.71
CA THR A 107 -21.33 8.87 3.04
C THR A 107 -20.43 7.97 2.20
N LEU A 108 -19.86 8.53 1.14
CA LEU A 108 -18.91 7.80 0.28
C LEU A 108 -17.50 7.69 0.91
N GLY A 109 -17.29 8.20 2.13
CA GLY A 109 -15.96 8.30 2.74
C GLY A 109 -15.23 6.97 2.80
N VAL A 110 -15.94 5.87 3.10
CA VAL A 110 -15.34 4.53 3.11
C VAL A 110 -14.85 4.09 1.74
N LEU A 111 -15.60 4.41 0.66
CA LEU A 111 -15.20 4.08 -0.70
C LEU A 111 -14.04 4.96 -1.17
N VAL A 112 -14.04 6.24 -0.78
CA VAL A 112 -12.92 7.16 -1.03
C VAL A 112 -11.64 6.63 -0.36
N SER A 113 -11.71 6.20 0.91
CA SER A 113 -10.56 5.61 1.59
C SER A 113 -10.07 4.33 0.90
N LYS A 114 -10.97 3.44 0.47
CA LYS A 114 -10.59 2.24 -0.29
C LYS A 114 -9.98 2.55 -1.66
N ALA A 115 -10.47 3.57 -2.35
CA ALA A 115 -9.88 4.04 -3.59
C ALA A 115 -8.49 4.65 -3.36
N PHE A 116 -8.24 5.32 -2.23
CA PHE A 116 -6.91 5.81 -1.88
C PHE A 116 -5.92 4.69 -1.53
N GLU A 117 -6.37 3.65 -0.80
CA GLU A 117 -5.55 2.46 -0.52
C GLU A 117 -5.02 1.83 -1.84
N ALA A 118 -5.79 1.94 -2.93
CA ALA A 118 -5.38 1.54 -4.27
C ALA A 118 -4.19 2.30 -4.83
N CYS A 119 -4.09 3.60 -4.50
CA CYS A 119 -2.99 4.44 -4.96
C CYS A 119 -1.68 4.09 -4.22
N ASP A 120 -1.81 3.59 -2.98
CA ASP A 120 -0.70 3.30 -2.06
C ASP A 120 -0.14 1.88 -2.22
N THR A 121 -0.85 0.96 -2.88
CA THR A 121 -0.34 -0.37 -3.24
C THR A 121 0.68 -0.30 -4.37
N LYS A 122 1.80 0.39 -4.12
CA LYS A 122 3.04 0.31 -4.87
C LYS A 122 4.02 -0.54 -4.07
N GLU A 123 4.15 -1.82 -4.44
CA GLU A 123 5.35 -2.61 -4.12
C GLU A 123 6.04 -3.04 -5.42
#